data_AF-A0A7X8T248-F1
#
_entry.id   AF-A0A7X8T248-F1
#
_cell.length_a   1.000
_cell.length_b   1.000
_cell.length_c   1.000
_cell.angle_alpha   90.00
_cell.angle_beta   90.00
_cell.angle_gamma   90.00
#
_symmetry.space_group_name_H-M   'P 1'
#
loop_
_entity.id
_entity.type
_entity.pdbx_description
1 polymer ?
#
loop_
_entity_poly.entity_id
_entity_poly.type
_entity_poly.pdbx_seq_one_letter_code
_entity_poly.pdbx_strand_id
1 'polypeptide(L)'
;MRNADVVPWPKTPVYPVLHAIGLAMKGKRLNPRTLEDLPVGSGTIIPDHVSEVIHVSGKQLNQRKGQYRITIDGPRLSGRWIFSSGDLEKAAQEALHSTDR
;
A
#
# COMPACT_ATOMS: atom_id res chain seq x y z
N MET A 1 19.43 -20.37 -4.42
CA MET A 1 19.22 -18.98 -3.99
C MET A 1 18.59 -18.24 -5.15
N ARG A 2 17.29 -17.89 -5.09
CA ARG A 2 16.68 -17.06 -6.14
C ARG A 2 16.92 -15.61 -5.73
N ASN A 3 17.52 -14.82 -6.61
CA ASN A 3 17.57 -13.37 -6.48
C ASN A 3 16.14 -12.89 -6.15
N ALA A 4 15.95 -12.33 -4.96
CA ALA A 4 14.76 -11.56 -4.69
C ALA A 4 14.95 -10.29 -5.52
N ASP A 5 14.37 -10.26 -6.71
CA ASP A 5 14.31 -9.04 -7.50
C ASP A 5 13.66 -7.98 -6.62
N VAL A 6 14.47 -7.04 -6.14
CA VAL A 6 14.00 -5.91 -5.36
C VAL A 6 13.11 -5.12 -6.29
N VAL A 7 11.81 -5.10 -6.01
CA VAL A 7 10.89 -4.27 -6.77
C VAL A 7 11.33 -2.83 -6.56
N PRO A 8 11.63 -2.06 -7.61
CA PRO A 8 12.07 -0.69 -7.48
C PRO A 8 10.86 0.18 -7.15
N TRP A 9 10.31 0.03 -5.94
CA TRP A 9 9.09 0.68 -5.49
C TRP A 9 9.09 2.18 -5.81
N PRO A 10 10.16 2.98 -5.58
CA PRO A 10 10.18 4.41 -5.91
C PRO A 10 9.84 4.76 -7.37
N LYS A 11 9.98 3.82 -8.31
CA LYS A 11 9.65 4.00 -9.72
C LYS A 11 8.21 3.57 -10.07
N THR A 12 7.46 3.09 -9.09
CA THR A 12 6.09 2.60 -9.29
C THR A 12 5.06 3.66 -8.89
N PRO A 13 3.90 3.72 -9.57
CA PRO A 13 2.88 4.72 -9.25
C PRO A 13 2.26 4.57 -7.84
N VAL A 14 2.32 3.36 -7.27
CA VAL A 14 1.74 3.04 -5.95
C VAL A 14 2.67 3.41 -4.78
N TYR A 15 3.92 3.79 -5.07
CA TYR A 15 4.95 4.06 -4.06
C TYR A 15 4.55 5.04 -2.97
N PRO A 16 3.97 6.22 -3.27
CA PRO A 16 3.62 7.18 -2.22
C PRO A 16 2.64 6.58 -1.20
N VAL A 17 1.71 5.73 -1.66
CA VAL A 17 0.75 5.04 -0.80
C VAL A 17 1.45 3.95 0.03
N LEU A 18 2.34 3.15 -0.58
CA LEU A 18 3.12 2.14 0.17
C LEU A 18 4.00 2.78 1.25
N HIS A 19 4.64 3.91 0.93
CA HIS A 19 5.46 4.66 1.87
C HIS A 19 4.60 5.22 3.02
N ALA A 20 3.42 5.78 2.73
CA ALA A 20 2.49 6.24 3.76
C ALA A 20 2.01 5.09 4.68
N ILE A 21 1.73 3.91 4.13
CA ILE A 21 1.42 2.71 4.92
C ILE A 21 2.60 2.33 5.82
N GLY A 22 3.82 2.32 5.28
CA GLY A 22 5.04 2.04 6.06
C GLY A 22 5.22 2.99 7.23
N LEU A 23 4.98 4.30 7.04
CA LEU A 23 4.99 5.29 8.11
C LEU A 23 3.90 5.02 9.16
N ALA A 24 2.66 4.73 8.72
CA ALA A 24 1.52 4.44 9.60
C ALA A 24 1.74 3.15 10.43
N MET A 25 2.46 2.17 9.89
CA MET A 25 2.81 0.94 10.61
C MET A 25 3.68 1.18 11.84
N LYS A 26 4.45 2.29 11.91
CA LYS A 26 5.30 2.65 13.07
C LYS A 26 6.21 1.48 13.53
N GLY A 27 6.76 0.74 12.58
CA GLY A 27 7.61 -0.44 12.83
C GLY A 27 6.87 -1.68 13.34
N LYS A 28 5.53 -1.69 13.35
CA LYS A 28 4.69 -2.83 13.74
C LYS A 28 4.20 -3.59 12.52
N ARG A 29 3.57 -4.75 12.76
CA ARG A 29 2.88 -5.53 11.73
C ARG A 29 1.68 -4.77 11.17
N LEU A 30 1.37 -5.01 9.91
CA LEU A 30 0.21 -4.43 9.24
C LEU A 30 -1.07 -5.00 9.88
N ASN A 31 -1.92 -4.10 10.36
CA ASN A 31 -3.25 -4.41 10.89
C ASN A 31 -4.28 -3.61 10.06
N PRO A 32 -5.51 -4.11 9.82
CA PRO A 32 -6.56 -3.30 9.20
C PRO A 32 -6.75 -1.92 9.83
N ARG A 33 -6.56 -1.78 11.16
CA ARG A 33 -6.60 -0.49 11.87
C ARG A 33 -5.47 0.47 11.49
N THR A 34 -4.34 -0.03 10.98
CA THR A 34 -3.26 0.83 10.45
C THR A 34 -3.76 1.73 9.32
N LEU A 35 -4.80 1.30 8.59
CA LEU A 35 -5.39 2.11 7.52
C LEU A 35 -6.13 3.35 8.05
N GLU A 36 -6.56 3.35 9.32
CA GLU A 36 -7.22 4.49 9.97
C GLU A 36 -6.25 5.66 10.20
N ASP A 37 -4.95 5.36 10.31
CA ASP A 37 -3.88 6.36 10.48
C ASP A 37 -3.45 6.98 9.13
N LEU A 38 -3.97 6.52 7.99
CA LEU A 38 -3.61 7.06 6.68
C LEU A 38 -4.24 8.43 6.45
N PRO A 39 -3.53 9.37 5.79
CA PRO A 39 -4.13 10.61 5.34
C PRO A 39 -5.35 10.35 4.44
N VAL A 40 -6.47 11.00 4.74
CA VAL A 40 -7.72 10.85 4.01
C VAL A 40 -8.04 12.13 3.25
N GLY A 41 -8.45 11.99 1.99
CA GLY A 41 -8.87 13.09 1.13
C GLY A 41 -8.01 13.25 -0.11
N SER A 42 -8.54 13.97 -1.10
CA SER A 42 -7.84 14.24 -2.35
C SER A 42 -6.56 15.03 -2.09
N GLY A 43 -5.47 14.67 -2.76
CA GLY A 43 -4.19 15.38 -2.68
C GLY A 43 -3.34 15.06 -1.46
N THR A 44 -3.82 14.25 -0.51
CA THR A 44 -3.15 14.05 0.78
C THR A 44 -1.91 13.16 0.73
N ILE A 45 -1.93 12.13 -0.14
CA ILE A 45 -0.77 11.25 -0.40
C ILE A 45 -0.15 11.59 -1.75
N ILE A 46 -0.98 11.78 -2.78
CA ILE A 46 -0.55 12.12 -4.15
C ILE A 46 -1.30 13.38 -4.58
N PRO A 47 -0.62 14.48 -4.97
CA PRO A 47 -1.27 15.72 -5.38
C PRO A 47 -2.28 15.51 -6.53
N ASP A 48 -3.47 16.09 -6.38
CA ASP A 48 -4.61 16.00 -7.31
C ASP A 48 -5.20 14.60 -7.51
N HIS A 49 -4.88 13.64 -6.64
CA HIS A 49 -5.42 12.28 -6.71
C HIS A 49 -6.12 11.88 -5.42
N VAL A 50 -7.12 11.01 -5.55
CA VAL A 50 -7.72 10.29 -4.43
C VAL A 50 -7.01 8.95 -4.29
N SER A 51 -6.47 8.68 -3.11
CA SER A 51 -5.86 7.39 -2.77
C SER A 51 -6.73 6.69 -1.74
N GLU A 52 -7.21 5.50 -2.06
CA GLU A 52 -8.03 4.68 -1.17
C GLU A 52 -7.28 3.37 -0.86
N VAL A 53 -7.25 3.00 0.41
CA VAL A 53 -6.74 1.69 0.85
C VAL A 53 -7.82 1.00 1.66
N ILE A 54 -8.26 -0.16 1.19
CA ILE A 54 -9.28 -0.96 1.89
C ILE A 54 -8.77 -2.38 2.15
N HIS A 55 -9.20 -2.94 3.27
CA HIS A 55 -9.11 -4.36 3.55
C HIS A 55 -10.43 -5.04 3.18
N VAL A 56 -10.38 -6.01 2.28
CA VAL A 56 -11.52 -6.86 1.95
C VAL A 56 -11.33 -8.20 2.66
N SER A 57 -12.24 -8.52 3.58
CA SER A 57 -12.15 -9.75 4.36
C SER A 57 -12.29 -11.00 3.48
N GLY A 58 -11.66 -12.10 3.88
CA GLY A 58 -11.78 -13.38 3.17
C GLY A 58 -13.23 -13.84 3.04
N LYS A 59 -14.07 -13.58 4.06
CA LYS A 59 -15.51 -13.87 4.03
C LYS A 59 -16.21 -13.16 2.86
N GLN A 60 -15.92 -11.88 2.61
CA GLN A 60 -16.50 -11.14 1.49
C GLN A 60 -16.01 -11.65 0.12
N LEU A 61 -14.82 -12.23 0.07
CA LEU A 61 -14.23 -12.79 -1.14
C LEU A 61 -14.56 -14.26 -1.36
N ASN A 62 -15.25 -14.91 -0.43
CA ASN A 62 -15.38 -16.37 -0.37
C ASN A 62 -14.02 -17.09 -0.41
N GLN A 63 -13.05 -16.56 0.33
CA GLN A 63 -11.67 -17.06 0.42
C GLN A 63 -11.22 -17.22 1.87
N ARG A 64 -10.21 -18.09 2.10
CA ARG A 64 -9.65 -18.31 3.44
C ARG A 64 -8.95 -17.07 4.02
N LYS A 65 -8.35 -16.23 3.17
CA LYS A 65 -7.61 -15.03 3.56
C LYS A 65 -8.23 -13.81 2.91
N GLY A 66 -8.19 -12.68 3.61
CA GLY A 66 -8.52 -11.38 3.03
C GLY A 66 -7.38 -10.83 2.17
N GLN A 67 -7.66 -9.71 1.52
CA GLN A 67 -6.66 -8.98 0.74
C GLN A 67 -6.84 -7.49 0.93
N TYR A 68 -5.76 -6.74 0.71
CA TYR A 68 -5.79 -5.30 0.66
C TYR A 68 -5.89 -4.85 -0.78
N ARG A 69 -6.58 -3.72 -0.99
CA ARG A 69 -6.69 -3.06 -2.28
C ARG A 69 -6.29 -1.62 -2.13
N ILE A 70 -5.41 -1.19 -3.00
CA ILE A 70 -5.05 0.22 -3.18
C ILE A 70 -5.67 0.68 -4.48
N THR A 71 -6.44 1.75 -4.43
CA THR A 71 -6.98 2.45 -5.60
C THR A 71 -6.38 3.85 -5.60
N ILE A 72 -5.85 4.27 -6.75
CA ILE A 72 -5.43 5.65 -6.98
C ILE A 72 -6.25 6.12 -8.16
N ASP A 73 -6.99 7.21 -7.99
CA ASP A 73 -7.80 7.82 -9.05
C ASP A 73 -7.45 9.29 -9.19
N GLY A 74 -7.24 9.76 -10.42
CA GLY A 74 -6.92 11.15 -10.71
C GLY A 74 -6.48 11.39 -12.15
N PRO A 75 -6.19 12.66 -12.51
CA PRO A 75 -6.03 13.08 -13.90
C PRO A 75 -4.74 12.60 -14.57
N ARG A 76 -3.69 12.28 -13.79
CA ARG A 76 -2.37 11.89 -14.34
C ARG A 76 -2.12 10.38 -14.25
N LEU A 77 -2.80 9.72 -13.32
CA LEU A 77 -2.65 8.31 -13.01
C LEU A 77 -3.97 7.80 -12.47
N SER A 78 -4.38 6.63 -12.95
CA SER A 78 -5.41 5.85 -12.28
C SER A 78 -5.02 4.37 -12.30
N GLY A 79 -5.29 3.66 -11.22
CA GLY A 79 -4.86 2.27 -11.10
C GLY A 79 -5.36 1.59 -9.84
N ARG A 80 -5.31 0.26 -9.87
CA ARG A 80 -5.71 -0.60 -8.77
C ARG A 80 -4.68 -1.69 -8.55
N TRP A 81 -4.24 -1.83 -7.31
CA TRP A 81 -3.29 -2.84 -6.86
C TRP A 81 -3.93 -3.70 -5.78
N ILE A 82 -3.60 -4.99 -5.78
CA ILE A 82 -4.13 -5.96 -4.83
C ILE A 82 -2.95 -6.67 -4.18
N PHE A 83 -3.00 -6.80 -2.86
CA PHE A 83 -1.97 -7.43 -2.07
C PHE A 83 -2.57 -8.40 -1.07
N SER A 84 -1.88 -9.52 -0.82
CA SER A 84 -2.10 -10.26 0.41
C SER A 84 -1.61 -9.43 1.61
N SER A 85 -2.04 -9.75 2.83
CA SER A 85 -1.59 -9.01 4.02
C SER A 85 -0.07 -9.03 4.20
N GLY A 86 0.56 -10.18 3.93
CA GLY A 86 2.01 -10.33 4.05
C GLY A 86 2.77 -9.59 2.95
N ASP A 87 2.26 -9.61 1.72
CA ASP A 87 2.89 -8.90 0.60
C ASP A 87 2.80 -7.38 0.78
N LEU A 88 1.67 -6.87 1.27
CA LEU A 88 1.53 -5.44 1.55
C LEU A 88 2.44 -5.00 2.69
N GLU A 89 2.52 -5.78 3.78
CA GLU A 89 3.43 -5.50 4.89
C GLU A 89 4.87 -5.40 4.40
N LYS A 90 5.31 -6.38 3.61
CA LYS A 90 6.66 -6.41 3.04
C LYS A 90 6.89 -5.23 2.10
N ALA A 91 5.98 -4.96 1.17
CA ALA A 91 6.10 -3.87 0.20
C ALA A 91 6.13 -2.49 0.89
N ALA A 92 5.33 -2.29 1.94
CA ALA A 92 5.32 -1.07 2.72
C ALA A 92 6.63 -0.86 3.51
N GLN A 93 7.18 -1.93 4.10
CA GLN A 93 8.49 -1.88 4.75
C GLN A 93 9.61 -1.59 3.75
N GLU A 94 9.63 -2.27 2.61
CA GLU A 94 10.62 -2.02 1.56
C GLU A 94 10.51 -0.58 1.02
N ALA A 95 9.30 -0.07 0.80
CA ALA A 95 9.07 1.31 0.35
C ALA A 95 9.57 2.33 1.38
N LEU A 96 9.31 2.11 2.68
CA LEU A 96 9.79 2.98 3.76
C LEU A 96 11.32 3.09 3.80
N HIS A 97 12.02 1.97 3.56
CA HIS A 97 13.48 1.93 3.58
C HIS A 97 14.14 2.26 2.23
N SER A 98 13.35 2.43 1.16
CA SER A 98 13.87 2.78 -0.17
C SER A 98 14.29 4.25 -0.30
N THR A 99 13.90 5.10 0.66
CA THR A 99 14.26 6.53 0.71
C THR A 99 15.70 6.79 1.19
N ASP A 100 16.36 5.78 1.77
CA ASP A 100 17.69 5.88 2.42
C ASP A 100 18.87 5.40 1.55
N ARG A 101 18.75 5.38 0.21
CA ARG A 101 19.83 4.98 -0.69
C ARG A 101 20.13 5.98 -1.80
#